data_AF-A0A6H5JXE9-F1
#
_entry.id   AF-A0A6H5JXE9-F1
#
_cell.length_a   1.000
_cell.length_b   1.000
_cell.length_c   1.000
_cell.angle_alpha   90.00
_cell.angle_beta   90.00
_cell.angle_gamma   90.00
#
_symmetry.space_group_name_H-M   'P 1'
#
loop_
_entity.id
_entity.type
_entity.pdbx_description
1 polymer ?
#
loop_
_entity_poly.entity_id
_entity_poly.type
_entity_poly.pdbx_seq_one_letter_code
_entity_poly.pdbx_strand_id
1 'polypeptide(L)'
;MASENSSSSTEHVVAGTVSASGYDVTRRKKSTAQLARERSLSVKQRYVVSGGTEPPFSGRFSNGVRYSTKRRGTFDCAVCDLPAYSSSSKFNSGTGWPSFYETVDPDHVWETTDLSAGMVRKEVKCARCHAHQGHVFNDGPRPTGKRYCVNAASLTFKAAHAQDRVPSGGIGFVDMLSRHLRMRTKNKGGREGAEGKEQPSAPSAPPTVA
;
A
#
# COMPACT_ATOMS: atom_id res chain seq x y z
N MET A 1 23.46 15.54 -52.19
CA MET A 1 22.74 16.52 -51.37
C MET A 1 22.15 15.78 -50.19
N ALA A 2 22.43 16.22 -48.96
CA ALA A 2 21.81 15.64 -47.77
C ALA A 2 20.43 16.27 -47.53
N SER A 3 19.52 15.48 -46.96
CA SER A 3 18.72 15.86 -45.78
C SER A 3 17.76 14.73 -45.45
N GLU A 4 18.09 13.98 -44.40
CA GLU A 4 17.12 13.18 -43.65
C GLU A 4 16.12 14.13 -42.97
N ASN A 5 14.90 13.65 -42.68
CA ASN A 5 14.09 14.33 -41.67
C ASN A 5 13.30 13.31 -40.84
N SER A 6 14.00 12.72 -39.88
CA SER A 6 13.42 11.88 -38.83
C SER A 6 12.82 12.78 -37.75
N SER A 7 11.50 12.99 -37.78
CA SER A 7 10.79 13.68 -36.69
C SER A 7 10.63 12.78 -35.46
N SER A 8 11.73 12.61 -34.73
CA SER A 8 11.73 12.01 -33.40
C SER A 8 11.08 12.96 -32.39
N SER A 9 9.78 12.78 -32.14
CA SER A 9 9.04 13.57 -31.15
C SER A 9 9.47 13.20 -29.72
N THR A 10 10.40 13.98 -29.16
CA THR A 10 10.75 13.94 -27.74
C THR A 10 9.62 14.54 -26.89
N GLU A 11 8.58 13.75 -26.63
CA GLU A 11 7.60 14.07 -25.60
C GLU A 11 8.31 14.34 -24.27
N HIS A 12 8.08 15.53 -23.71
CA HIS A 12 8.62 15.94 -22.42
C HIS A 12 8.20 14.98 -21.32
N VAL A 13 9.17 14.39 -20.62
CA VAL A 13 8.93 13.67 -19.37
C VAL A 13 8.64 14.70 -18.27
N VAL A 14 7.36 14.97 -18.03
CA VAL A 14 6.94 15.79 -16.88
C VAL A 14 7.29 15.04 -15.60
N ALA A 15 7.98 15.71 -14.69
CA ALA A 15 8.45 15.09 -13.46
C ALA A 15 7.36 15.01 -12.37
N GLY A 16 7.18 13.82 -11.80
CA GLY A 16 6.86 13.66 -10.38
C GLY A 16 5.44 13.95 -9.94
N THR A 17 4.42 13.28 -10.50
CA THR A 17 3.14 13.14 -9.81
C THR A 17 3.29 12.07 -8.73
N VAL A 18 3.23 12.47 -7.46
CA VAL A 18 3.22 11.57 -6.30
C VAL A 18 1.83 11.62 -5.67
N SER A 19 1.23 10.45 -5.42
CA SER A 19 -0.09 10.34 -4.80
C SER A 19 -0.08 10.72 -3.31
N ALA A 20 -1.24 10.94 -2.72
CA ALA A 20 -1.36 11.26 -1.28
C ALA A 20 -0.81 10.14 -0.38
N SER A 21 -0.87 8.88 -0.84
CA SER A 21 -0.25 7.71 -0.21
C SER A 21 1.26 7.55 -0.46
N GLY A 22 1.89 8.51 -1.16
CA GLY A 22 3.35 8.60 -1.29
C GLY A 22 3.96 7.80 -2.44
N TYR A 23 3.16 7.31 -3.39
CA TYR A 23 3.66 6.54 -4.54
C TYR A 23 3.85 7.44 -5.77
N ASP A 24 4.98 7.27 -6.48
CA ASP A 24 5.15 7.85 -7.81
C ASP A 24 4.11 7.25 -8.77
N VAL A 25 3.13 8.04 -9.20
CA VAL A 25 2.11 7.68 -10.19
C VAL A 25 2.38 8.32 -11.56
N THR A 26 3.50 9.02 -11.72
CA THR A 26 3.89 9.70 -12.97
C THR A 26 3.74 8.78 -14.17
N ARG A 27 2.94 9.21 -15.15
CA ARG A 27 2.85 8.56 -16.46
C ARG A 27 4.20 8.68 -17.17
N ARG A 28 4.86 7.54 -17.41
CA ARG A 28 6.15 7.48 -18.12
C ARG A 28 6.06 6.50 -19.28
N LYS A 29 6.90 6.67 -20.30
CA LYS A 29 7.16 5.61 -21.30
C LYS A 29 7.63 4.35 -20.56
N LYS A 30 7.14 3.18 -20.95
CA LYS A 30 7.43 1.91 -20.25
C LYS A 30 8.94 1.69 -20.23
N SER A 31 9.52 1.54 -19.04
CA SER A 31 10.94 1.24 -18.89
C SER A 31 11.29 -0.14 -19.47
N THR A 32 12.56 -0.38 -19.75
CA THR A 32 13.05 -1.68 -20.23
C THR A 32 12.63 -2.83 -19.30
N ALA A 33 12.60 -2.58 -17.98
CA ALA A 33 12.13 -3.53 -16.98
C ALA A 33 10.60 -3.76 -17.04
N GLN A 34 9.78 -2.73 -17.30
CA GLN A 34 8.34 -2.91 -17.52
C GLN A 34 8.05 -3.68 -18.81
N LEU A 35 8.77 -3.38 -19.91
CA LEU A 35 8.66 -4.11 -21.17
C LEU A 35 9.08 -5.58 -21.03
N ALA A 36 10.15 -5.85 -20.27
CA ALA A 36 10.58 -7.21 -19.94
C ALA A 36 9.53 -7.95 -19.10
N ARG A 37 8.94 -7.29 -18.08
CA ARG A 37 7.83 -7.85 -17.31
C ARG A 37 6.62 -8.18 -18.20
N GLU A 38 6.18 -7.26 -19.07
CA GLU A 38 5.07 -7.50 -20.01
C GLU A 38 5.34 -8.67 -20.98
N ARG A 39 6.59 -8.85 -21.43
CA ARG A 39 7.00 -10.00 -22.24
C ARG A 39 7.01 -11.32 -21.43
N SER A 40 7.29 -11.26 -20.13
CA SER A 40 7.23 -12.42 -19.22
C SER A 40 5.80 -12.80 -18.80
N LEU A 41 4.80 -11.94 -19.01
CA LEU A 41 3.41 -12.25 -18.73
C LEU A 41 2.92 -13.43 -19.58
N SER A 42 2.20 -14.35 -18.95
CA SER A 42 1.45 -15.42 -19.61
C SER A 42 0.42 -14.87 -20.62
N VAL A 43 -0.01 -15.72 -21.55
CA VAL A 43 -1.03 -15.36 -22.56
C VAL A 43 -2.30 -14.78 -21.92
N LYS A 44 -2.80 -15.37 -20.82
CA LYS A 44 -3.97 -14.87 -20.09
C LYS A 44 -3.74 -13.47 -19.52
N GLN A 45 -2.59 -13.24 -18.89
CA GLN A 45 -2.24 -11.93 -18.34
C GLN A 45 -2.13 -10.88 -19.45
N ARG A 46 -1.44 -11.17 -20.56
CA ARG A 46 -1.33 -10.27 -21.72
C ARG A 46 -2.69 -9.91 -22.32
N TYR A 47 -3.56 -10.92 -22.53
CA TYR A 47 -4.93 -10.71 -22.98
C TYR A 47 -5.68 -9.75 -22.06
N VAL A 48 -5.66 -10.01 -20.75
CA VAL A 48 -6.36 -9.19 -19.75
C VAL A 48 -5.82 -7.76 -19.70
N VAL A 49 -4.52 -7.54 -19.55
CA VAL A 49 -3.95 -6.18 -19.42
C VAL A 49 -4.09 -5.32 -20.69
N SER A 50 -4.49 -5.94 -21.81
CA SER A 50 -4.77 -5.29 -23.10
C SER A 50 -6.26 -5.01 -23.34
N GLY A 51 -7.13 -5.18 -22.32
CA GLY A 51 -8.59 -4.95 -22.42
C GLY A 51 -9.45 -6.21 -22.40
N GLY A 52 -8.83 -7.39 -22.33
CA GLY A 52 -9.55 -8.67 -22.21
C GLY A 52 -10.17 -8.89 -20.83
N THR A 53 -11.21 -9.73 -20.77
CA THR A 53 -11.87 -10.11 -19.50
C THR A 53 -11.70 -11.61 -19.26
N GLU A 54 -11.17 -12.01 -18.10
CA GLU A 54 -11.03 -13.42 -17.74
C GLU A 54 -12.40 -14.05 -17.41
N PRO A 55 -12.63 -15.36 -17.63
CA PRO A 55 -13.91 -15.99 -17.29
C PRO A 55 -14.23 -15.92 -15.78
N PRO A 56 -15.50 -15.68 -15.39
CA PRO A 56 -15.88 -15.57 -13.99
C PRO A 56 -15.59 -16.87 -13.22
N PHE A 57 -15.38 -16.75 -11.91
CA PHE A 57 -15.07 -17.85 -10.97
C PHE A 57 -13.77 -18.63 -11.26
N SER A 58 -13.04 -18.28 -12.32
CA SER A 58 -11.78 -18.94 -12.76
C SER A 58 -10.50 -18.17 -12.39
N GLY A 59 -10.64 -16.90 -11.97
CA GLY A 59 -9.54 -15.95 -11.84
C GLY A 59 -8.42 -16.37 -10.89
N ARG A 60 -7.18 -16.07 -11.28
CA ARG A 60 -5.99 -16.16 -10.42
C ARG A 60 -5.17 -14.89 -10.58
N PHE A 61 -4.67 -14.39 -9.47
CA PHE A 61 -3.65 -13.33 -9.45
C PHE A 61 -2.39 -13.78 -10.16
N SER A 62 -1.55 -12.83 -10.56
CA SER A 62 -0.36 -13.07 -11.37
C SER A 62 0.60 -14.12 -10.79
N ASN A 63 0.64 -14.23 -9.46
CA ASN A 63 1.40 -15.18 -8.67
C ASN A 63 0.59 -16.45 -8.28
N GLY A 64 -0.45 -16.79 -9.04
CA GLY A 64 -1.22 -18.04 -8.92
C GLY A 64 -2.28 -18.08 -7.81
N VAL A 65 -2.30 -17.10 -6.90
CA VAL A 65 -3.29 -17.03 -5.80
C VAL A 65 -4.71 -16.90 -6.37
N ARG A 66 -5.69 -17.65 -5.83
CA ARG A 66 -7.08 -17.63 -6.31
C ARG A 66 -7.76 -16.29 -6.03
N TYR A 67 -8.56 -15.79 -6.98
CA TYR A 67 -9.28 -14.51 -6.87
C TYR A 67 -10.16 -14.34 -5.61
N SER A 68 -10.66 -15.47 -5.09
CA SER A 68 -11.51 -15.56 -3.91
C SER A 68 -10.74 -15.51 -2.58
N THR A 69 -9.43 -15.22 -2.60
CA THR A 69 -8.63 -15.05 -1.38
C THR A 69 -9.24 -13.99 -0.44
N LYS A 70 -9.22 -14.29 0.86
CA LYS A 70 -9.58 -13.40 1.97
C LYS A 70 -8.36 -13.04 2.84
N ARG A 71 -7.14 -13.41 2.41
CA ARG A 71 -5.90 -13.12 3.14
C ARG A 71 -5.64 -11.61 3.17
N ARG A 72 -5.13 -11.11 4.31
CA ARG A 72 -4.70 -9.71 4.43
C ARG A 72 -3.47 -9.43 3.54
N GLY A 73 -3.44 -8.27 2.91
CA GLY A 73 -2.44 -7.87 1.92
C GLY A 73 -2.91 -6.78 0.96
N THR A 74 -2.09 -6.47 -0.04
CA THR A 74 -2.37 -5.55 -1.15
C THR A 74 -2.54 -6.31 -2.48
N PHE A 75 -3.16 -5.66 -3.44
CA PHE A 75 -3.30 -6.12 -4.82
C PHE A 75 -2.68 -5.07 -5.74
N ASP A 76 -1.48 -5.37 -6.20
CA ASP A 76 -0.63 -4.45 -6.97
C ASP A 76 -0.80 -4.71 -8.47
N CYS A 77 -0.60 -3.70 -9.31
CA CYS A 77 -0.63 -3.89 -10.76
C CYS A 77 0.45 -4.88 -11.23
N ALA A 78 0.05 -5.96 -11.92
CA ALA A 78 0.96 -7.03 -12.35
C ALA A 78 2.06 -6.61 -13.36
N VAL A 79 1.96 -5.39 -13.92
CA VAL A 79 2.92 -4.82 -14.89
C VAL A 79 3.97 -3.94 -14.22
N CYS A 80 3.57 -3.13 -13.24
CA CYS A 80 4.39 -2.05 -12.71
C CYS A 80 4.46 -1.98 -11.18
N ASP A 81 3.86 -2.92 -10.45
CA ASP A 81 3.91 -3.02 -8.99
C ASP A 81 3.37 -1.80 -8.23
N LEU A 82 2.48 -1.01 -8.84
CA LEU A 82 1.74 0.04 -8.13
C LEU A 82 0.61 -0.61 -7.30
N PRO A 83 0.53 -0.42 -5.97
CA PRO A 83 -0.56 -0.96 -5.16
C PRO A 83 -1.90 -0.35 -5.56
N ALA A 84 -2.82 -1.15 -6.11
CA ALA A 84 -4.09 -0.62 -6.62
C ALA A 84 -5.23 -0.78 -5.61
N TYR A 85 -5.31 -1.92 -4.92
CA TYR A 85 -6.38 -2.21 -3.94
C TYR A 85 -5.84 -2.85 -2.66
N SER A 86 -6.61 -2.73 -1.58
CA SER A 86 -6.34 -3.36 -0.29
C SER A 86 -7.27 -4.54 -0.03
N SER A 87 -6.79 -5.54 0.70
CA SER A 87 -7.66 -6.58 1.30
C SER A 87 -8.75 -6.04 2.21
N SER A 88 -8.58 -4.85 2.81
CA SER A 88 -9.63 -4.18 3.60
C SER A 88 -10.78 -3.69 2.74
N SER A 89 -10.52 -3.29 1.48
CA SER A 89 -11.55 -2.83 0.55
C SER A 89 -12.23 -3.96 -0.22
N LYS A 90 -11.72 -5.20 -0.08
CA LYS A 90 -12.18 -6.36 -0.85
C LYS A 90 -13.46 -6.96 -0.26
N PHE A 91 -14.46 -7.19 -1.11
CA PHE A 91 -15.70 -7.85 -0.72
C PHE A 91 -16.10 -8.97 -1.68
N ASN A 92 -17.15 -9.71 -1.32
CA ASN A 92 -17.77 -10.71 -2.20
C ASN A 92 -19.01 -10.10 -2.85
N SER A 93 -18.93 -9.81 -4.15
CA SER A 93 -20.03 -9.30 -4.97
C SER A 93 -20.87 -10.40 -5.63
N GLY A 94 -20.47 -11.67 -5.53
CA GLY A 94 -21.10 -12.79 -6.22
C GLY A 94 -20.79 -12.89 -7.73
N THR A 95 -20.17 -11.88 -8.35
CA THR A 95 -19.99 -11.84 -9.83
C THR A 95 -18.96 -12.82 -10.39
N GLY A 96 -18.11 -13.40 -9.53
CA GLY A 96 -17.04 -14.31 -9.94
C GLY A 96 -15.69 -13.64 -10.22
N TRP A 97 -15.59 -12.32 -10.11
CA TRP A 97 -14.34 -11.55 -10.16
C TRP A 97 -14.01 -10.92 -8.79
N PRO A 98 -12.73 -10.65 -8.48
CA PRO A 98 -12.36 -9.91 -7.29
C PRO A 98 -12.97 -8.49 -7.37
N SER A 99 -13.71 -8.12 -6.33
CA SER A 99 -14.39 -6.83 -6.22
C SER A 99 -13.90 -6.05 -5.01
N PHE A 100 -13.71 -4.74 -5.19
CA PHE A 100 -13.26 -3.80 -4.16
C PHE A 100 -14.17 -2.57 -4.14
N TYR A 101 -14.39 -1.94 -2.98
CA TYR A 101 -15.24 -0.73 -2.90
C TYR A 101 -14.45 0.58 -3.01
N GLU A 102 -13.13 0.52 -2.85
CA GLU A 102 -12.19 1.63 -3.00
C GLU A 102 -10.80 1.11 -3.43
N THR A 103 -9.99 2.00 -4.00
CA THR A 103 -8.57 1.80 -4.26
C THR A 103 -7.72 2.10 -3.02
N VAL A 104 -6.41 1.81 -3.08
CA VAL A 104 -5.45 2.30 -2.05
C VAL A 104 -5.42 3.82 -2.00
N ASP A 105 -5.58 4.45 -3.15
CA ASP A 105 -5.53 5.89 -3.37
C ASP A 105 -6.28 6.19 -4.68
N PRO A 106 -7.07 7.28 -4.78
CA PRO A 106 -7.78 7.62 -6.02
C PRO A 106 -6.84 7.79 -7.23
N ASP A 107 -5.61 8.28 -7.03
CA ASP A 107 -4.66 8.55 -8.12
C ASP A 107 -3.95 7.29 -8.65
N HIS A 108 -4.17 6.12 -8.03
CA HIS A 108 -3.51 4.87 -8.46
C HIS A 108 -4.21 4.19 -9.64
N VAL A 109 -5.44 4.59 -9.94
CA VAL A 109 -6.21 4.11 -11.09
C VAL A 109 -6.68 5.27 -11.96
N TRP A 110 -6.86 5.01 -13.24
CA TRP A 110 -7.49 5.93 -14.16
C TRP A 110 -8.83 5.32 -14.62
N GLU A 111 -9.92 6.01 -14.32
CA GLU A 111 -11.27 5.67 -14.77
C GLU A 111 -11.56 6.36 -16.11
N THR A 112 -11.86 5.60 -17.16
CA THR A 112 -12.18 6.13 -18.51
C THR A 112 -13.47 5.53 -19.05
N THR A 113 -14.17 6.25 -19.93
CA THR A 113 -15.34 5.71 -20.65
C THR A 113 -14.89 4.60 -21.59
N ASP A 114 -15.64 3.50 -21.58
CA ASP A 114 -15.50 2.35 -22.48
C ASP A 114 -16.84 2.12 -23.19
N LEU A 115 -16.79 2.05 -24.52
CA LEU A 115 -17.94 1.86 -25.42
C LEU A 115 -17.91 0.49 -26.12
N SER A 116 -16.99 -0.40 -25.73
CA SER A 116 -16.86 -1.74 -26.29
C SER A 116 -18.08 -2.62 -25.98
N ALA A 117 -18.30 -3.64 -26.80
CA ALA A 117 -19.44 -4.56 -26.71
C ALA A 117 -20.82 -3.87 -26.71
N GLY A 118 -20.95 -2.67 -27.27
CA GLY A 118 -22.21 -1.94 -27.38
C GLY A 118 -22.76 -1.38 -26.07
N MET A 119 -21.95 -1.34 -25.00
CA MET A 119 -22.35 -0.86 -23.67
C MET A 119 -21.55 0.37 -23.27
N VAL A 120 -22.17 1.30 -22.55
CA VAL A 120 -21.45 2.39 -21.88
C VAL A 120 -20.99 1.89 -20.50
N ARG A 121 -19.68 1.70 -20.34
CA ARG A 121 -19.05 1.26 -19.08
C ARG A 121 -17.96 2.25 -18.68
N LYS A 122 -17.49 2.14 -17.44
CA LYS A 122 -16.33 2.89 -16.96
C LYS A 122 -15.17 1.92 -16.71
N GLU A 123 -14.24 1.86 -17.65
CA GLU A 123 -13.03 1.04 -17.57
C GLU A 123 -12.07 1.61 -16.52
N VAL A 124 -11.38 0.71 -15.81
CA VAL A 124 -10.36 1.02 -14.82
C VAL A 124 -9.01 0.50 -15.30
N LYS A 125 -8.04 1.42 -15.41
CA LYS A 125 -6.64 1.15 -15.77
C LYS A 125 -5.72 1.51 -14.62
N CYS A 126 -4.53 0.92 -14.57
CA CYS A 126 -3.47 1.44 -13.69
C CYS A 126 -3.05 2.84 -14.14
N ALA A 127 -3.06 3.84 -13.26
CA ALA A 127 -2.71 5.23 -13.62
C ALA A 127 -1.27 5.35 -14.18
N ARG A 128 -0.31 4.62 -13.58
CA ARG A 128 1.11 4.68 -13.93
C ARG A 128 1.49 4.02 -15.26
N CYS A 129 0.84 2.92 -15.64
CA CYS A 129 1.24 2.11 -16.81
C CYS A 129 0.12 1.79 -17.81
N HIS A 130 -1.11 2.24 -17.54
CA HIS A 130 -2.31 2.07 -18.37
C HIS A 130 -2.75 0.61 -18.63
N ALA A 131 -2.15 -0.38 -17.98
CA ALA A 131 -2.63 -1.76 -17.99
C ALA A 131 -4.11 -1.82 -17.59
N HIS A 132 -4.94 -2.46 -18.42
CA HIS A 132 -6.35 -2.72 -18.11
C HIS A 132 -6.46 -3.57 -16.85
N GLN A 133 -7.35 -3.18 -15.94
CA GLN A 133 -7.68 -3.94 -14.74
C GLN A 133 -9.09 -4.49 -14.80
N GLY A 134 -10.08 -3.68 -15.22
CA GLY A 134 -11.48 -4.09 -15.30
C GLY A 134 -12.40 -2.88 -15.44
N HIS A 135 -13.49 -2.85 -14.68
CA HIS A 135 -14.49 -1.79 -14.72
C HIS A 135 -14.98 -1.39 -13.33
N VAL A 136 -15.47 -0.16 -13.19
CA VAL A 136 -16.11 0.34 -11.96
C VAL A 136 -17.60 0.57 -12.19
N PHE A 137 -18.40 0.15 -11.22
CA PHE A 137 -19.86 0.25 -11.21
C PHE A 137 -20.32 1.00 -9.95
N ASN A 138 -21.54 1.55 -9.96
CA ASN A 138 -22.13 2.31 -8.84
C ASN A 138 -23.11 1.47 -8.01
N ASP A 139 -22.87 0.16 -7.93
CA ASP A 139 -23.67 -0.86 -7.22
C ASP A 139 -22.89 -1.50 -6.06
N GLY A 140 -21.89 -0.79 -5.53
CA GLY A 140 -21.07 -1.25 -4.41
C GLY A 140 -21.63 -0.92 -3.03
N PRO A 141 -20.99 -1.42 -1.96
CA PRO A 141 -21.39 -1.12 -0.60
C PRO A 141 -21.09 0.34 -0.22
N ARG A 142 -21.71 0.80 0.87
CA ARG A 142 -21.29 2.03 1.57
C ARG A 142 -19.86 1.84 2.12
N PRO A 143 -19.04 2.90 2.25
CA PRO A 143 -19.41 4.32 2.11
C PRO A 143 -19.43 4.84 0.66
N THR A 144 -18.66 4.24 -0.25
CA THR A 144 -18.42 4.82 -1.59
C THR A 144 -19.54 4.58 -2.60
N GLY A 145 -20.32 3.50 -2.43
CA GLY A 145 -21.27 3.03 -3.46
C GLY A 145 -20.58 2.47 -4.72
N LYS A 146 -19.25 2.45 -4.78
CA LYS A 146 -18.46 1.99 -5.92
C LYS A 146 -18.14 0.51 -5.80
N ARG A 147 -18.12 -0.19 -6.94
CA ARG A 147 -17.62 -1.56 -7.08
C ARG A 147 -16.60 -1.62 -8.22
N TYR A 148 -15.32 -1.62 -7.86
CA TYR A 148 -14.21 -1.94 -8.75
C TYR A 148 -14.20 -3.45 -8.99
N CYS A 149 -14.71 -3.87 -10.13
CA CYS A 149 -14.79 -5.27 -10.55
C CYS A 149 -13.65 -5.54 -11.54
N VAL A 150 -12.60 -6.19 -11.06
CA VAL A 150 -11.31 -6.28 -11.79
C VAL A 150 -10.93 -7.71 -12.08
N ASN A 151 -10.16 -7.92 -13.14
CA ASN A 151 -9.58 -9.21 -13.50
C ASN A 151 -8.45 -9.55 -12.54
N ALA A 152 -8.48 -10.74 -11.92
CA ALA A 152 -7.41 -11.19 -11.03
C ALA A 152 -6.06 -11.26 -11.75
N ALA A 153 -6.03 -11.73 -13.00
CA ALA A 153 -4.80 -11.80 -13.79
C ALA A 153 -4.10 -10.44 -14.04
N SER A 154 -4.79 -9.30 -13.87
CA SER A 154 -4.19 -7.96 -13.96
C SER A 154 -3.42 -7.52 -12.70
N LEU A 155 -3.54 -8.29 -11.60
CA LEU A 155 -3.05 -7.93 -10.27
C LEU A 155 -2.14 -9.01 -9.66
N THR A 156 -1.17 -8.58 -8.87
CA THR A 156 -0.31 -9.40 -8.01
C THR A 156 -0.77 -9.27 -6.56
N PHE A 157 -1.15 -10.37 -5.91
CA PHE A 157 -1.48 -10.33 -4.48
C PHE A 157 -0.21 -10.42 -3.63
N LYS A 158 0.08 -9.38 -2.83
CA LYS A 158 1.15 -9.41 -1.82
C LYS A 158 0.51 -9.58 -0.44
N ALA A 159 0.82 -10.69 0.22
CA ALA A 159 0.33 -10.93 1.57
C ALA A 159 1.02 -9.97 2.56
N ALA A 160 0.27 -9.41 3.51
CA ALA A 160 0.86 -8.60 4.57
C ALA A 160 1.70 -9.50 5.50
N HIS A 161 2.96 -9.16 5.75
CA HIS A 161 3.75 -9.83 6.78
C HIS A 161 3.30 -9.33 8.16
N ALA A 162 3.47 -10.16 9.19
CA ALA A 162 3.01 -9.85 10.54
C ALA A 162 3.70 -8.61 11.17
N GLN A 163 4.82 -8.18 10.58
CA GLN A 163 5.64 -7.04 11.01
C GLN A 163 5.39 -5.75 10.21
N ASP A 164 4.72 -5.81 9.05
CA ASP A 164 4.36 -4.64 8.22
C ASP A 164 3.12 -3.90 8.76
N ARG A 165 2.91 -3.90 10.08
CA ARG A 165 1.81 -3.17 10.72
C ARG A 165 2.14 -1.69 10.73
N VAL A 166 1.81 -0.99 9.65
CA VAL A 166 1.67 0.48 9.67
C VAL A 166 0.72 0.83 10.82
N PRO A 167 1.15 1.57 11.85
CA PRO A 167 0.28 1.94 12.96
C PRO A 167 -0.72 2.99 12.47
N SER A 168 -1.96 2.58 12.30
CA SER A 168 -3.08 3.47 12.01
C SER A 168 -3.34 4.39 13.22
N GLY A 169 -2.82 5.61 13.17
CA GLY A 169 -3.23 6.76 13.98
C GLY A 169 -3.30 6.53 15.49
N GLY A 170 -2.16 6.59 16.18
CA GLY A 170 -2.09 6.65 17.64
C GLY A 170 -0.93 7.51 18.09
N ILE A 171 -1.22 8.61 18.81
CA ILE A 171 -0.21 9.55 19.29
C ILE A 171 0.54 8.94 20.48
N GLY A 172 1.87 8.90 20.40
CA GLY A 172 2.76 8.87 21.57
C GLY A 172 3.21 7.50 22.08
N PHE A 173 4.48 7.14 21.81
CA PHE A 173 5.33 6.45 22.79
C PHE A 173 6.85 6.64 22.56
N VAL A 174 7.28 7.88 22.23
CA VAL A 174 8.73 8.20 22.08
C VAL A 174 9.15 9.46 22.87
N ASP A 175 8.34 9.93 23.83
CA ASP A 175 8.71 11.04 24.73
C ASP A 175 8.54 10.69 26.22
N MET A 176 9.14 9.58 26.66
CA MET A 176 9.28 9.26 28.09
C MET A 176 10.59 8.54 28.45
N LEU A 177 11.68 8.81 27.71
CA LEU A 177 13.02 8.26 28.05
C LEU A 177 14.20 9.25 27.90
N SER A 178 13.92 10.55 27.73
CA SER A 178 14.93 11.61 27.59
C SER A 178 14.91 12.68 28.70
N ARG A 179 14.36 12.36 29.89
CA ARG A 179 14.40 13.25 31.07
C ARG A 179 15.28 12.76 32.24
N HIS A 180 16.08 11.70 32.06
CA HIS A 180 16.99 11.17 33.10
C HIS A 180 18.51 11.38 32.84
N LEU A 181 18.90 12.08 31.78
CA LEU A 181 20.31 12.41 31.47
C LEU A 181 20.62 13.92 31.39
N ARG A 182 19.92 14.77 32.16
CA ARG A 182 20.23 16.22 32.30
C ARG A 182 20.23 16.76 33.73
N MET A 183 20.72 16.00 34.72
CA MET A 183 21.10 16.53 36.05
C MET A 183 22.32 15.79 36.64
N ARG A 184 23.44 15.72 35.92
CA ARG A 184 24.68 15.12 36.45
C ARG A 184 25.99 15.81 36.03
N THR A 185 25.94 17.13 35.86
CA THR A 185 27.12 17.98 35.54
C THR A 185 27.11 19.34 36.26
N LYS A 186 26.86 19.35 37.58
CA LYS A 186 27.11 20.52 38.46
C LYS A 186 27.01 20.15 39.95
N ASN A 187 28.10 19.64 40.55
CA ASN A 187 28.75 20.32 41.68
C ASN A 187 30.15 19.73 41.96
N LYS A 188 31.11 20.58 42.35
CA LYS A 188 32.51 20.23 42.66
C LYS A 188 32.91 20.93 43.97
N GLY A 189 33.73 20.28 44.80
CA GLY A 189 34.20 20.77 46.12
C GLY A 189 33.14 20.51 47.20
N GLY A 190 33.41 19.96 48.39
CA GLY A 190 34.56 19.83 49.30
C GLY A 190 33.91 19.67 50.71
N ARG A 191 34.54 19.29 51.83
CA ARG A 191 35.94 19.05 52.24
C ARG A 191 35.91 18.33 53.62
N GLU A 192 36.87 17.41 53.85
CA GLU A 192 37.41 16.88 55.15
C GLU A 192 36.51 16.31 56.30
N GLY A 193 36.99 15.16 56.84
CA GLY A 193 36.91 14.74 58.27
C GLY A 193 35.58 14.17 58.81
N ALA A 194 35.55 13.35 59.87
CA ALA A 194 36.53 12.46 60.51
C ALA A 194 35.78 11.46 61.43
N GLU A 195 36.40 10.31 61.74
CA GLU A 195 36.21 9.36 62.87
C GLU A 195 34.87 9.25 63.66
N GLY A 196 34.48 8.00 63.99
CA GLY A 196 33.48 7.74 65.06
C GLY A 196 32.95 6.30 65.08
N LYS A 197 33.08 5.61 66.23
CA LYS A 197 32.60 4.23 66.46
C LYS A 197 31.13 4.16 66.92
N GLU A 198 30.65 2.91 66.92
CA GLU A 198 29.85 2.28 68.01
C GLU A 198 28.34 2.02 67.76
N GLN A 199 28.00 0.73 67.75
CA GLN A 199 26.69 0.14 68.10
C GLN A 199 26.61 0.01 69.63
N PRO A 200 25.44 -0.14 70.32
CA PRO A 200 24.35 -1.03 69.88
C PRO A 200 22.91 -0.69 70.37
N SER A 201 22.03 -1.70 70.24
CA SER A 201 20.82 -1.99 71.05
C SER A 201 19.45 -1.40 70.64
N ALA A 202 18.51 -2.33 70.46
CA ALA A 202 17.04 -2.19 70.61
C ALA A 202 16.68 -2.28 72.14
N PRO A 203 15.40 -2.28 72.64
CA PRO A 203 14.15 -2.69 71.96
C PRO A 203 12.84 -1.94 72.39
N SER A 204 11.69 -2.60 72.12
CA SER A 204 10.37 -2.52 72.79
C SER A 204 9.19 -1.81 72.09
N ALA A 205 8.37 -2.66 71.43
CA ALA A 205 6.95 -2.97 71.68
C ALA A 205 5.82 -1.88 71.71
N PRO A 206 4.55 -2.26 71.35
CA PRO A 206 3.40 -1.36 71.19
C PRO A 206 2.50 -1.33 72.46
N PRO A 207 1.39 -0.54 72.50
CA PRO A 207 0.10 -0.90 71.88
C PRO A 207 -0.43 0.29 71.02
N THR A 208 -1.70 0.52 70.64
CA THR A 208 -3.03 -0.04 71.00
C THR A 208 -4.01 0.09 69.82
N VAL A 209 -5.21 -0.51 69.93
CA VAL A 209 -6.38 -0.37 69.04
C VAL A 209 -7.36 0.67 69.59
N ALA A 210 -8.13 1.33 68.73
CA ALA A 210 -9.47 1.88 69.00
C ALA A 210 -10.28 1.90 67.70
#